data_AF-A0A9P7BZF2-F1
#
_entry.id   AF-A0A9P7BZF2-F1
#
_cell.length_a   1.000
_cell.length_b   1.000
_cell.length_c   1.000
_cell.angle_alpha   90.00
_cell.angle_beta   90.00
_cell.angle_gamma   90.00
#
_symmetry.space_group_name_H-M   'P 1'
#
loop_
_entity.id
_entity.type
_entity.pdbx_description
1 polymer ?
#
loop_
_entity_poly.entity_id
_entity_poly.type
_entity_poly.pdbx_seq_one_letter_code
_entity_poly.pdbx_strand_id
1 'polypeptide(L)'
;MICVFCISHVPLLLNLHVPGHDPSRNVLLFAFLVIVVQSSDVLQYIWGKLLGRHLIAPKLSPSKTVEGFVGGVLSASALGAALWWITPFTPLQAFGLALLINLMGFWGGLVMSAIKRDRGIKDWGHMIAGHGGMLDRLDSVCFAAPVFFHVGRYYWKAGGGG
;
A
#
# COMPACT_ATOMS: atom_id res chain seq x y z
N MET A 1 12.95 -4.03 13.22
CA MET A 1 13.52 -4.81 12.09
C MET A 1 12.62 -4.75 10.87
N ILE A 2 11.33 -5.17 10.94
CA ILE A 2 10.39 -5.16 9.78
C ILE A 2 10.23 -3.76 9.15
N CYS A 3 9.90 -2.72 9.93
CA CYS A 3 9.73 -1.37 9.37
C CYS A 3 11.04 -0.84 8.74
N VAL A 4 12.20 -1.15 9.32
CA VAL A 4 13.49 -0.73 8.76
C VAL A 4 13.73 -1.40 7.41
N PHE A 5 13.52 -2.71 7.31
CA PHE A 5 13.63 -3.47 6.06
C PHE A 5 12.67 -2.95 4.98
N CYS A 6 11.42 -2.71 5.35
CA CYS A 6 10.39 -2.19 4.45
C CYS A 6 10.67 -0.76 3.98
N ILE A 7 11.09 0.13 4.89
CA ILE A 7 11.47 1.51 4.56
C ILE A 7 12.72 1.51 3.68
N SER A 8 13.67 0.59 3.86
CA SER A 8 14.83 0.46 2.98
C SER A 8 14.46 0.09 1.54
N HIS A 9 13.30 -0.52 1.28
CA HIS A 9 12.83 -0.80 -0.08
C HIS A 9 12.28 0.44 -0.80
N VAL A 10 11.91 1.50 -0.06
CA VAL A 10 11.43 2.76 -0.63
C VAL A 10 12.53 3.49 -1.44
N PRO A 11 13.74 3.75 -0.92
CA PRO A 11 14.84 4.30 -1.72
C PRO A 11 15.41 3.28 -2.71
N LEU A 12 15.20 1.98 -2.48
CA LEU A 12 15.58 0.94 -3.43
C LEU A 12 14.73 1.00 -4.70
N LEU A 13 13.46 1.44 -4.62
CA LEU A 13 12.63 1.73 -5.79
C LEU A 13 13.18 2.88 -6.64
N LEU A 14 13.83 3.88 -6.02
CA LEU A 14 14.49 4.98 -6.75
C LEU A 14 15.71 4.49 -7.54
N ASN A 15 16.36 3.43 -7.07
CA ASN A 15 17.52 2.80 -7.71
C ASN A 15 17.15 1.60 -8.62
N LEU A 16 15.85 1.35 -8.83
CA LEU A 16 15.38 0.23 -9.63
C LEU A 16 15.77 0.45 -11.10
N HIS A 17 16.75 -0.31 -11.59
CA HIS A 17 17.09 -0.32 -13.00
C HIS A 17 16.15 -1.27 -13.74
N VAL A 18 15.22 -0.69 -14.49
CA VAL A 18 14.29 -1.39 -15.36
C VAL A 18 14.78 -1.19 -16.81
N PRO A 19 15.11 -2.26 -17.57
CA PRO A 19 15.54 -2.12 -18.96
C PRO A 19 14.46 -1.40 -19.79
N GLY A 20 14.84 -0.30 -20.46
CA GLY A 20 13.92 0.53 -21.26
C GLY A 20 13.16 1.63 -20.51
N HIS A 21 13.41 1.81 -19.20
CA HIS A 21 12.82 2.89 -18.40
C HIS A 21 13.88 3.90 -17.97
N ASP A 22 13.57 5.18 -18.11
CA ASP A 22 14.46 6.25 -17.68
C ASP A 22 14.55 6.26 -16.13
N PRO A 23 15.77 6.18 -15.55
CA PRO A 23 15.96 6.24 -14.10
C PRO A 23 15.29 7.45 -13.43
N SER A 24 15.12 8.57 -14.15
CA SER A 24 14.41 9.75 -13.66
C SER A 24 12.91 9.49 -13.40
N ARG A 25 12.31 8.52 -14.10
CA ARG A 25 10.89 8.13 -13.95
C ARG A 25 10.66 7.10 -12.84
N ASN A 26 11.71 6.65 -12.14
CA ASN A 26 11.54 5.81 -10.95
C ASN A 26 10.82 6.54 -9.81
N VAL A 27 10.95 7.86 -9.75
CA VAL A 27 10.20 8.71 -8.81
C VAL A 27 8.68 8.57 -9.04
N LEU A 28 8.24 8.38 -10.29
CA LEU A 28 6.82 8.18 -10.62
C LEU A 28 6.30 6.83 -10.12
N LEU A 29 7.13 5.78 -10.13
CA LEU A 29 6.77 4.47 -9.56
C LEU A 29 6.59 4.54 -8.03
N PHE A 30 7.46 5.30 -7.36
CA PHE A 30 7.30 5.59 -5.95
C PHE A 30 6.01 6.40 -5.68
N ALA A 31 5.77 7.45 -6.46
CA ALA A 31 4.56 8.26 -6.35
C ALA A 31 3.29 7.41 -6.57
N PHE A 32 3.30 6.53 -7.58
CA PHE A 32 2.22 5.58 -7.84
C PHE A 32 1.91 4.71 -6.61
N LEU A 33 2.94 4.10 -6.02
CA LEU A 33 2.78 3.25 -4.83
C LEU A 33 2.16 4.03 -3.66
N VAL A 34 2.69 5.21 -3.35
CA VAL A 34 2.19 6.01 -2.23
C VAL A 34 0.77 6.49 -2.48
N ILE A 35 0.47 6.97 -3.69
CA ILE A 35 -0.86 7.47 -4.05
C ILE A 35 -1.89 6.35 -3.97
N VAL A 36 -1.60 5.18 -4.55
CA VAL A 36 -2.55 4.06 -4.59
C VAL A 36 -2.80 3.50 -3.19
N VAL A 37 -1.75 3.25 -2.41
CA VAL A 37 -1.87 2.68 -1.06
C VAL A 37 -2.59 3.65 -0.12
N GLN A 38 -2.20 4.93 -0.10
CA GLN A 38 -2.85 5.92 0.78
C GLN A 38 -4.29 6.21 0.34
N SER A 39 -4.55 6.21 -0.97
CA SER A 39 -5.92 6.33 -1.48
C SER A 39 -6.76 5.11 -1.06
N SER A 40 -6.18 3.91 -1.02
CA SER A 40 -6.85 2.72 -0.49
C SER A 40 -7.25 2.89 0.97
N ASP A 41 -6.35 3.40 1.82
CA ASP A 41 -6.67 3.61 3.24
C ASP A 41 -7.82 4.63 3.42
N VAL A 42 -7.81 5.72 2.66
CA VAL A 42 -8.89 6.73 2.66
C VAL A 42 -10.20 6.14 2.15
N LEU A 43 -10.16 5.42 1.02
CA LEU A 43 -11.34 4.81 0.42
C LEU A 43 -11.93 3.71 1.31
N GLN A 44 -11.09 2.90 1.95
CA GLN A 44 -11.54 1.90 2.93
C GLN A 44 -12.28 2.55 4.10
N TYR A 45 -11.80 3.69 4.57
CA TYR A 45 -12.48 4.46 5.61
C TYR A 45 -13.82 5.04 5.12
N ILE A 46 -13.87 5.62 3.92
CA ILE A 46 -15.08 6.19 3.34
C ILE A 46 -16.14 5.10 3.13
N TRP A 47 -15.79 4.02 2.42
CA TRP A 47 -16.69 2.88 2.18
C TRP A 47 -17.07 2.19 3.48
N GLY A 48 -16.16 2.09 4.44
CA GLY A 48 -16.45 1.55 5.75
C GLY A 48 -17.43 2.40 6.56
N LYS A 49 -17.40 3.73 6.41
CA LYS A 49 -18.36 4.62 7.07
C LYS A 49 -19.72 4.65 6.36
N LEU A 50 -19.74 4.50 5.04
CA LEU A 50 -20.97 4.54 4.23
C LEU A 50 -21.74 3.21 4.26
N LEU A 51 -21.03 2.08 4.14
CA LEU A 51 -21.61 0.75 3.95
C LEU A 51 -21.19 -0.26 5.03
N GLY A 52 -20.35 0.13 5.99
CA GLY A 52 -19.80 -0.80 6.97
C GLY A 52 -20.85 -1.38 7.89
N ARG A 53 -21.15 -2.66 7.70
CA ARG A 53 -22.05 -3.44 8.55
C ARG A 53 -21.30 -4.55 9.26
N HIS A 54 -20.30 -5.16 8.60
CA HIS A 54 -19.54 -6.28 9.14
C HIS A 54 -18.11 -5.88 9.51
N LEU A 55 -17.79 -5.90 10.80
CA LEU A 55 -16.44 -5.66 11.32
C LEU A 55 -15.51 -6.83 11.00
N ILE A 56 -14.33 -6.56 10.44
CA ILE A 56 -13.34 -7.59 10.08
C ILE A 56 -12.61 -8.09 11.33
N ALA A 57 -12.18 -7.15 12.18
CA ALA A 57 -11.32 -7.47 13.31
C ALA A 57 -11.69 -6.62 14.53
N PRO A 58 -12.85 -6.86 15.18
CA PRO A 58 -13.36 -6.02 16.26
C PRO A 58 -12.41 -5.94 17.47
N LYS A 59 -11.60 -6.97 17.72
CA LYS A 59 -10.58 -6.97 18.79
C LYS A 59 -9.33 -6.15 18.45
N LEU A 60 -9.02 -5.96 17.17
CA LEU A 60 -7.80 -5.29 16.71
C LEU A 60 -8.08 -3.84 16.29
N SER A 61 -9.08 -3.64 15.42
CA SER A 61 -9.51 -2.34 14.92
C SER A 61 -11.04 -2.23 14.88
N PRO A 62 -11.63 -1.38 15.73
CA PRO A 62 -13.08 -1.22 15.81
C PRO A 62 -13.69 -0.47 14.61
N SER A 63 -12.88 0.03 13.68
CA SER A 63 -13.33 0.81 12.52
C SER A 63 -13.16 0.11 11.16
N LYS A 64 -12.51 -1.07 11.11
CA LYS A 64 -12.28 -1.79 9.84
C LYS A 64 -13.45 -2.73 9.53
N THR A 65 -14.12 -2.50 8.40
CA THR A 65 -15.28 -3.29 7.93
C THR A 65 -14.98 -4.02 6.63
N VAL A 66 -15.66 -5.16 6.40
CA VAL A 66 -15.47 -6.03 5.22
C VAL A 66 -15.84 -5.26 3.95
N GLU A 67 -16.94 -4.51 4.01
CA GLU A 67 -17.43 -3.69 2.92
C GLU A 67 -16.47 -2.55 2.62
N GLY A 68 -15.89 -1.94 3.68
CA GLY A 68 -14.84 -0.94 3.54
C GLY A 68 -13.60 -1.50 2.86
N PHE A 69 -13.14 -2.69 3.28
CA PHE A 69 -12.01 -3.36 2.65
C PHE A 69 -12.26 -3.66 1.17
N VAL A 70 -13.36 -4.35 0.83
CA VAL A 70 -13.66 -4.72 -0.55
C VAL A 70 -13.87 -3.49 -1.42
N GLY A 71 -14.70 -2.54 -0.98
CA GLY A 71 -14.98 -1.31 -1.72
C GLY A 71 -13.74 -0.43 -1.87
N GLY A 72 -12.94 -0.29 -0.81
CA GLY A 72 -11.73 0.53 -0.81
C GLY A 72 -10.60 -0.07 -1.66
N VAL A 73 -10.37 -1.38 -1.59
CA VAL A 73 -9.38 -2.08 -2.41
C VAL A 73 -9.76 -2.04 -3.89
N LEU A 74 -11.02 -2.33 -4.24
CA LEU A 74 -11.47 -2.29 -5.64
C LEU A 74 -11.39 -0.86 -6.22
N SER A 75 -11.86 0.14 -5.47
CA SER A 75 -11.82 1.54 -5.91
C SER A 75 -10.38 2.05 -6.07
N ALA A 76 -9.48 1.72 -5.13
CA ALA A 76 -8.09 2.11 -5.23
C ALA A 76 -7.33 1.36 -6.33
N SER A 77 -7.73 0.11 -6.63
CA SER A 77 -7.17 -0.64 -7.76
C SER A 77 -7.60 -0.05 -9.09
N ALA A 78 -8.86 0.39 -9.20
CA ALA A 78 -9.36 1.14 -10.35
C ALA A 78 -8.62 2.49 -10.50
N LEU A 79 -8.33 3.19 -9.40
CA LEU A 79 -7.49 4.39 -9.43
C LEU A 79 -6.06 4.08 -9.92
N GLY A 80 -5.47 2.98 -9.47
CA GLY A 80 -4.18 2.51 -9.98
C GLY A 80 -4.21 2.22 -11.48
N ALA A 81 -5.30 1.61 -11.98
CA ALA A 81 -5.50 1.41 -13.42
C ALA A 81 -5.61 2.74 -14.18
N ALA A 82 -6.29 3.75 -13.61
CA ALA A 82 -6.40 5.08 -14.20
C ALA A 82 -5.05 5.84 -14.23
N LEU A 83 -4.14 5.52 -13.31
CA LEU A 83 -2.78 6.05 -13.23
C LEU A 83 -1.77 5.28 -14.08
N TRP A 84 -2.20 4.41 -15.00
CA TRP A 84 -1.28 3.65 -15.84
C TRP A 84 -0.27 4.52 -16.61
N TRP A 85 -0.67 5.71 -17.06
CA TRP A 85 0.13 6.65 -17.86
C TRP A 85 1.40 7.18 -17.17
N ILE A 86 1.45 7.19 -15.83
CA ILE A 86 2.66 7.54 -15.07
C ILE A 86 3.60 6.34 -14.86
N THR A 87 3.16 5.14 -15.20
CA THR A 87 3.92 3.89 -15.05
C THR A 87 4.25 3.28 -16.42
N PRO A 88 5.24 2.38 -16.52
CA PRO A 88 5.49 1.62 -17.75
C PRO A 88 4.50 0.45 -17.94
N PHE A 89 3.47 0.33 -17.09
CA PHE A 89 2.54 -0.81 -17.09
C PHE A 89 1.32 -0.57 -17.98
N THR A 90 0.79 -1.63 -18.59
CA THR A 90 -0.54 -1.59 -19.23
C THR A 90 -1.63 -1.36 -18.17
N PRO A 91 -2.82 -0.84 -18.53
CA PRO A 91 -3.90 -0.61 -17.57
C PRO A 91 -4.27 -1.85 -16.75
N LEU A 92 -4.24 -3.04 -17.37
CA LEU A 92 -4.54 -4.31 -16.71
C LEU A 92 -3.43 -4.72 -15.73
N GLN A 93 -2.16 -4.53 -16.10
CA GLN A 93 -1.03 -4.77 -15.20
C GLN A 93 -1.01 -3.78 -14.04
N ALA A 94 -1.30 -2.50 -14.29
CA ALA A 94 -1.41 -1.47 -13.26
C ALA A 94 -2.54 -1.78 -12.28
N PHE A 95 -3.69 -2.26 -12.77
CA PHE A 95 -4.79 -2.73 -11.93
C PHE A 95 -4.36 -3.92 -11.05
N GLY A 96 -3.78 -4.96 -11.65
CA GLY A 96 -3.34 -6.15 -10.92
C GLY A 96 -2.28 -5.84 -9.86
N LEU A 97 -1.34 -4.95 -10.19
CA LEU A 97 -0.32 -4.48 -9.26
C LEU A 97 -0.92 -3.66 -8.12
N ALA A 98 -1.81 -2.72 -8.44
CA ALA A 98 -2.53 -1.91 -7.46
C ALA A 98 -3.38 -2.78 -6.51
N LEU A 99 -4.06 -3.79 -7.05
CA LEU A 99 -4.81 -4.77 -6.27
C LEU A 99 -3.91 -5.50 -5.29
N LEU A 100 -2.79 -6.03 -5.78
CA LEU A 100 -1.86 -6.81 -4.99
C LEU A 100 -1.21 -5.99 -3.86
N ILE A 101 -0.76 -4.76 -4.15
CA ILE A 101 -0.19 -3.89 -3.11
C ILE A 101 -1.22 -3.43 -2.08
N ASN A 102 -2.48 -3.19 -2.49
CA ASN A 102 -3.54 -2.79 -1.58
C ASN A 102 -3.91 -3.93 -0.62
N LEU A 103 -3.96 -5.17 -1.12
CA LEU A 103 -4.15 -6.36 -0.28
C LEU A 103 -3.00 -6.49 0.73
N MET A 104 -1.75 -6.42 0.27
CA MET A 104 -0.59 -6.56 1.15
C MET A 104 -0.50 -5.42 2.17
N GLY A 105 -0.80 -4.19 1.77
CA GLY A 105 -0.86 -3.04 2.67
C GLY A 105 -1.94 -3.20 3.74
N PHE A 106 -3.11 -3.72 3.38
CA PHE A 106 -4.17 -4.02 4.34
C PHE A 106 -3.74 -5.06 5.39
N TRP A 107 -3.14 -6.17 4.95
CA TRP A 107 -2.60 -7.19 5.86
C TRP A 107 -1.49 -6.63 6.75
N GLY A 108 -0.61 -5.79 6.20
CA GLY A 108 0.42 -5.09 6.96
C GLY A 108 -0.14 -4.22 8.08
N GLY A 109 -1.18 -3.44 7.79
CA GLY A 109 -1.88 -2.63 8.78
C GLY A 109 -2.55 -3.47 9.88
N LEU A 110 -3.07 -4.65 9.55
CA LEU A 110 -3.62 -5.58 10.54
C LEU A 110 -2.53 -6.16 11.45
N VAL A 111 -1.38 -6.57 10.88
CA VAL A 111 -0.23 -7.08 11.65
C VAL A 111 0.29 -6.00 12.60
N MET A 112 0.47 -4.77 12.11
CA MET A 112 0.91 -3.64 12.95
C MET A 112 -0.10 -3.33 14.05
N SER A 113 -1.40 -3.39 13.74
CA SER A 113 -2.46 -3.24 14.74
C SER A 113 -2.43 -4.35 15.80
N ALA A 114 -2.14 -5.60 15.41
CA ALA A 114 -2.00 -6.72 16.34
C ALA A 114 -0.80 -6.55 17.27
N ILE A 115 0.37 -6.15 16.73
CA ILE A 115 1.57 -5.88 17.53
C ILE A 115 1.31 -4.77 18.56
N LYS A 116 0.58 -3.72 18.17
CA LYS A 116 0.18 -2.64 19.10
C LYS A 116 -0.64 -3.17 20.27
N ARG A 117 -1.63 -4.01 19.99
CA ARG A 117 -2.51 -4.63 21.00
C ARG A 117 -1.75 -5.57 21.94
N ASP A 118 -0.84 -6.37 21.40
CA ASP A 118 -0.02 -7.30 22.19
C ASP A 118 0.87 -6.55 23.19
N ARG A 119 1.34 -5.35 22.83
CA ARG A 119 2.14 -4.48 23.70
C ARG A 119 1.33 -3.55 24.59
N GLY A 120 0.00 -3.61 24.55
CA GLY A 120 -0.89 -2.75 25.33
C GLY A 120 -0.84 -1.27 24.95
N ILE A 121 -0.26 -0.91 23.79
CA ILE A 121 -0.17 0.46 23.29
C ILE A 121 -1.21 0.70 22.18
N LYS A 122 -1.81 1.90 22.15
CA LYS A 122 -2.83 2.24 21.15
C LYS A 122 -2.22 2.86 19.89
N ASP A 123 -1.21 3.70 20.05
CA ASP A 123 -0.52 4.44 19.00
C ASP A 123 1.01 4.33 19.20
N TRP A 124 1.78 4.28 18.11
CA TRP A 124 3.25 4.14 18.17
C TRP A 124 3.98 5.38 18.71
N GLY A 125 3.28 6.52 18.85
CA GLY A 125 3.79 7.74 19.46
C GLY A 125 2.83 8.92 19.33
N HIS A 126 3.06 9.97 20.12
CA HIS A 126 2.33 11.24 20.07
C HIS A 126 3.14 12.28 19.29
N MET A 127 3.21 12.14 17.97
CA MET A 127 3.93 13.13 17.15
C MET A 127 3.04 14.32 16.78
N ILE A 128 1.72 14.12 16.65
CA ILE A 128 0.73 15.17 16.41
C ILE A 128 -0.50 14.87 17.26
N ALA A 129 -0.85 15.77 18.18
CA ALA A 129 -2.04 15.64 19.02
C ALA A 129 -3.29 15.48 18.12
N GLY A 130 -3.92 14.31 18.16
CA GLY A 130 -5.14 14.01 17.39
C GLY A 130 -4.95 13.36 16.01
N HIS A 131 -3.72 13.00 15.60
CA HIS A 131 -3.45 12.47 14.25
C HIS A 131 -2.70 11.14 14.17
N GLY A 132 -2.53 10.45 15.31
CA GLY A 132 -1.79 9.18 15.40
C GLY A 132 -0.28 9.36 15.20
N GLY A 133 0.48 8.26 15.20
CA GLY A 133 1.92 8.29 14.91
C GLY A 133 2.19 8.32 13.40
N MET A 134 3.30 8.93 12.96
CA MET A 134 3.78 8.82 11.57
C MET A 134 3.91 7.36 11.12
N LEU A 135 4.29 6.49 12.05
CA LEU A 135 4.40 5.05 11.83
C LEU A 135 3.05 4.35 11.55
N ASP A 136 1.93 4.90 12.02
CA ASP A 136 0.59 4.39 11.72
C ASP A 136 0.12 4.74 10.30
N ARG A 137 0.82 5.63 9.60
CA ARG A 137 0.56 5.96 8.18
C ARG A 137 1.49 5.21 7.23
N LEU A 138 2.60 4.71 7.76
CA LEU A 138 3.60 3.98 7.00
C LEU A 138 3.42 2.47 7.12
N ASP A 139 2.50 1.97 7.95
CA ASP A 139 2.27 0.54 8.14
C ASP A 139 1.81 -0.17 6.85
N SER A 140 0.85 0.41 6.14
CA SER A 140 0.35 -0.09 4.85
C SER A 140 1.41 0.04 3.76
N VAL A 141 2.12 1.17 3.69
CA VAL A 141 3.21 1.41 2.74
C VAL A 141 4.38 0.45 2.98
N CYS A 142 4.71 0.13 4.23
CA CYS A 142 5.82 -0.75 4.59
C CYS A 142 5.63 -2.15 3.99
N PHE A 143 4.42 -2.70 4.03
CA PHE A 143 4.17 -4.04 3.46
C PHE A 143 3.97 -4.01 1.94
N ALA A 144 3.46 -2.92 1.39
CA ALA A 144 3.29 -2.75 -0.06
C ALA A 144 4.64 -2.60 -0.81
N ALA A 145 5.59 -1.85 -0.25
CA ALA A 145 6.86 -1.50 -0.90
C ALA A 145 7.73 -2.69 -1.36
N PRO A 146 8.05 -3.70 -0.52
CA PRO A 146 8.90 -4.82 -0.93
C PRO A 146 8.22 -5.68 -2.00
N VAL A 147 6.89 -5.81 -1.93
CA VAL A 147 6.11 -6.60 -2.88
C VAL A 147 6.08 -5.90 -4.25
N PHE A 148 5.83 -4.59 -4.27
CA PHE A 148 5.89 -3.79 -5.49
C PHE A 148 7.27 -3.85 -6.15
N PHE A 149 8.34 -3.74 -5.36
CA PHE A 149 9.72 -3.88 -5.83
C PHE A 149 9.98 -5.25 -6.47
N HIS A 150 9.58 -6.33 -5.81
CA HIS A 150 9.77 -7.70 -6.33
C HIS A 150 8.97 -7.92 -7.62
N VAL A 151 7.70 -7.50 -7.66
CA VAL A 151 6.87 -7.66 -8.86
C VAL A 151 7.44 -6.85 -10.02
N GLY A 152 7.80 -5.59 -9.81
CA GLY A 152 8.43 -4.74 -10.84
C GLY A 152 9.76 -5.32 -11.33
N ARG A 153 10.59 -5.87 -10.43
CA ARG A 153 11.89 -6.47 -10.79
C ARG A 153 11.76 -7.78 -11.55
N TYR A 154 10.89 -8.70 -11.12
CA TYR A 154 10.81 -10.05 -11.70
C TYR A 154 9.93 -10.11 -12.96
N TYR A 155 8.76 -9.45 -12.97
CA TYR A 155 7.87 -9.47 -14.13
C TYR A 155 8.41 -8.66 -15.31
N TRP A 156 9.16 -7.58 -15.06
CA TRP A 156 9.73 -6.78 -16.16
C TRP A 156 11.14 -7.21 -16.58
N LYS A 157 11.95 -7.85 -15.70
CA LYS A 157 13.14 -8.57 -16.20
C LYS A 157 12.76 -9.69 -17.18
N ALA A 158 11.58 -10.28 -17.05
CA ALA A 158 11.10 -11.35 -17.91
C ALA A 158 10.43 -10.85 -19.21
N GLY A 159 10.06 -9.57 -19.31
CA GLY A 159 9.36 -8.99 -20.47
C GLY A 159 10.24 -8.19 -21.43
N GLY A 160 11.51 -7.93 -21.09
CA GLY A 160 12.45 -7.16 -21.91
C GLY A 160 13.32 -7.98 -22.86
N GLY A 161 12.87 -9.18 -23.25
CA GLY A 161 13.53 -10.04 -24.24
C GLY A 161 12.66 -10.19 -25.47
N GLY A 162 12.66 -9.15 -26.32
CA GLY A 162 12.09 -9.13 -27.66
C GLY A 162 12.85 -8.10 -28.48
#